data_AF-A0A2Z5EDG2-F1
#
_entry.id   AF-A0A2Z5EDG2-F1
#
_cell.length_a   1.000
_cell.length_b   1.000
_cell.length_c   1.000
_cell.angle_alpha   90.00
_cell.angle_beta   90.00
_cell.angle_gamma   90.00
#
_symmetry.space_group_name_H-M   'P 1'
#
loop_
_entity.id
_entity.type
_entity.pdbx_description
1 polymer ?
#
loop_
_entity_poly.entity_id
_entity_poly.type
_entity_poly.pdbx_seq_one_letter_code
_entity_poly.pdbx_strand_id
1 'polypeptide(L)'
;MRKVAVILMLAALAACGQRSALGLQPGQQLPPAPYGRADRPAAAELLKLPTQAIPERSVELRTRSEQREDDPFDLPPPESPQPEAAKPESAKPQ
;
A
#
# COMPACT_ATOMS: atom_id res chain seq x y z
N MET A 1 -16.20 -41.96 -4.99
CA MET A 1 -16.93 -40.76 -4.50
C MET A 1 -16.07 -39.85 -3.63
N ARG A 2 -15.66 -40.26 -2.42
CA ARG A 2 -14.97 -39.36 -1.46
C ARG A 2 -13.63 -38.78 -1.97
N LYS A 3 -12.82 -39.58 -2.67
CA LYS A 3 -11.56 -39.13 -3.30
C LYS A 3 -11.79 -38.10 -4.42
N VAL A 4 -12.86 -38.28 -5.20
CA VAL A 4 -13.24 -37.36 -6.29
C VAL A 4 -13.69 -36.01 -5.73
N ALA A 5 -14.45 -36.02 -4.63
CA ALA A 5 -14.87 -34.79 -3.96
C ALA A 5 -13.69 -33.97 -3.42
N VAL A 6 -12.69 -34.64 -2.82
CA VAL A 6 -11.47 -33.98 -2.32
C VAL A 6 -10.67 -33.34 -3.47
N ILE A 7 -10.53 -34.05 -4.60
CA ILE A 7 -9.82 -33.53 -5.78
C ILE A 7 -10.53 -32.30 -6.36
N LEU A 8 -11.87 -32.34 -6.48
CA LEU A 8 -12.65 -31.19 -6.96
C LEU A 8 -12.53 -29.97 -6.05
N MET A 9 -12.53 -30.19 -4.74
CA MET A 9 -12.39 -29.11 -3.77
C MET A 9 -11.01 -28.43 -3.85
N LEU A 10 -9.94 -29.21 -4.01
CA LEU A 10 -8.59 -28.67 -4.20
C LEU A 10 -8.44 -27.93 -5.53
N ALA A 11 -9.06 -28.44 -6.61
CA ALA A 11 -9.05 -27.77 -7.91
C ALA A 11 -9.80 -26.41 -7.88
N ALA A 12 -10.87 -26.30 -7.11
CA ALA A 12 -11.60 -25.05 -6.94
C ALA A 12 -10.77 -23.95 -6.25
N LEU A 13 -9.88 -24.31 -5.32
CA LEU A 13 -8.99 -23.36 -4.65
C LEU A 13 -7.92 -22.81 -5.61
N ALA A 14 -7.54 -23.54 -6.65
CA ALA A 14 -6.54 -23.10 -7.64
C ALA A 14 -7.06 -21.99 -8.57
N ALA A 15 -8.36 -21.70 -8.59
CA ALA A 15 -8.95 -20.64 -9.42
C ALA A 15 -8.76 -19.23 -8.82
N CYS A 16 -8.42 -19.11 -7.54
CA CYS A 16 -8.25 -17.81 -6.88
C CYS A 16 -6.85 -17.26 -7.18
N GLY A 17 -6.74 -16.28 -8.09
CA GLY A 17 -5.47 -15.63 -8.45
C GLY A 17 -5.04 -15.77 -9.91
N GLN A 18 -5.95 -16.18 -10.81
CA GLN A 18 -5.65 -16.24 -12.24
C GLN A 18 -5.20 -14.87 -12.78
N ARG A 19 -4.03 -14.83 -13.44
CA ARG A 19 -3.53 -13.65 -14.15
C ARG A 19 -3.67 -13.90 -15.64
N SER A 20 -4.61 -13.20 -16.27
CA SER A 20 -4.78 -13.19 -17.72
C SER A 20 -4.79 -11.74 -18.19
N ALA A 21 -4.59 -11.54 -19.50
CA ALA A 21 -4.75 -10.21 -20.08
C ALA A 21 -6.19 -9.74 -19.83
N LEU A 22 -6.34 -8.63 -19.11
CA LEU A 22 -7.64 -8.00 -18.96
C LEU A 22 -8.00 -7.30 -20.27
N GLY A 23 -9.05 -7.80 -20.91
CA GLY A 23 -9.60 -7.25 -22.14
C GLY A 23 -11.06 -6.85 -21.95
N LEU A 24 -11.50 -5.90 -22.77
CA LEU A 24 -12.91 -5.56 -22.91
C LEU A 24 -13.65 -6.73 -23.56
N GLN A 25 -14.89 -6.95 -23.13
CA GLN A 25 -15.78 -7.88 -23.84
C GLN A 25 -16.11 -7.34 -25.24
N PRO A 26 -16.46 -8.20 -26.20
CA PRO A 26 -16.88 -7.77 -27.53
C PRO A 26 -17.99 -6.70 -27.45
N GLY A 27 -17.80 -5.59 -28.14
CA GLY A 27 -18.76 -4.47 -28.15
C GLY A 27 -18.58 -3.43 -27.02
N GLN A 28 -17.68 -3.64 -26.07
CA GLN A 28 -17.33 -2.62 -25.08
C GLN A 28 -16.23 -1.69 -25.58
N GLN A 29 -16.26 -0.45 -25.10
CA GLN A 29 -15.33 0.63 -25.45
C GLN A 29 -14.44 0.96 -24.26
N LEU A 30 -13.21 1.42 -24.51
CA LEU A 30 -12.36 1.98 -23.44
C LEU A 30 -13.07 3.17 -22.76
N PRO A 31 -12.83 3.38 -21.45
CA PRO A 31 -13.29 4.59 -20.78
C PRO A 31 -12.76 5.85 -21.48
N PRO A 32 -13.45 7.00 -21.32
CA PRO A 32 -12.97 8.26 -21.86
C PRO A 32 -11.59 8.61 -21.29
N ALA A 33 -10.88 9.50 -22.00
CA ALA A 33 -9.56 9.94 -21.55
C ALA A 33 -9.64 10.59 -20.15
N PRO A 34 -8.62 10.40 -19.30
CA PRO A 34 -8.57 11.04 -18.00
C PRO A 34 -8.56 12.56 -18.14
N TYR A 35 -9.11 13.25 -17.13
CA TYR A 35 -9.22 14.70 -17.14
C TYR A 35 -7.83 15.36 -17.32
N GLY A 36 -7.75 16.33 -18.22
CA GLY A 36 -6.51 17.07 -18.50
C GLY A 36 -5.46 16.32 -19.33
N ARG A 37 -5.78 15.14 -19.87
CA ARG A 37 -4.89 14.36 -20.75
C ARG A 37 -5.47 14.31 -22.17
N ALA A 38 -4.60 14.53 -23.16
CA ALA A 38 -4.96 14.42 -24.58
C ALA A 38 -5.01 12.96 -25.06
N ASP A 39 -4.27 12.08 -24.39
CA ASP A 39 -4.17 10.66 -24.67
C ASP A 39 -5.18 9.82 -23.88
N ARG A 40 -5.62 8.70 -24.47
CA ARG A 40 -6.46 7.69 -23.81
C ARG A 40 -5.61 6.44 -23.57
N PRO A 41 -5.10 6.23 -22.34
CA PRO A 41 -4.18 5.13 -22.07
C PRO A 41 -4.87 3.77 -22.18
N ALA A 42 -4.11 2.76 -22.59
CA ALA A 42 -4.58 1.38 -22.66
C ALA A 42 -4.62 0.72 -21.27
N ALA A 43 -5.33 -0.42 -21.14
CA ALA A 43 -5.42 -1.16 -19.88
C ALA A 43 -4.05 -1.52 -19.29
N ALA A 44 -3.10 -1.94 -20.13
CA ALA A 44 -1.73 -2.26 -19.70
C ALA A 44 -0.97 -1.04 -19.16
N GLU A 45 -1.21 0.15 -19.72
CA GLU A 45 -0.56 1.39 -19.29
C GLU A 45 -1.12 1.89 -17.96
N LEU A 46 -2.43 1.75 -17.74
CA LEU A 46 -3.08 2.09 -16.47
C LEU A 46 -2.61 1.20 -15.30
N LEU A 47 -2.24 -0.05 -15.59
CA LEU A 47 -1.69 -0.97 -14.59
C LEU A 47 -0.21 -0.75 -14.30
N LYS A 48 0.47 0.13 -15.05
CA LYS A 48 1.87 0.46 -14.81
C LYS A 48 1.96 1.46 -13.66
N LEU A 49 2.66 1.07 -12.59
CA LEU A 49 2.85 1.95 -11.45
C LEU A 49 3.84 3.09 -11.81
N PRO A 50 3.48 4.36 -11.59
CA PRO A 50 4.41 5.46 -11.75
C PRO A 50 5.44 5.48 -10.61
N THR A 51 6.57 6.14 -10.83
CA THR A 51 7.66 6.24 -9.83
C THR A 51 7.19 6.88 -8.53
N GLN A 52 6.22 7.79 -8.57
CA GLN A 52 5.65 8.40 -7.38
C GLN A 52 4.75 7.45 -6.56
N ALA A 53 4.20 6.39 -7.18
CA ALA A 53 3.33 5.45 -6.47
C ALA A 53 4.13 4.43 -5.64
N ILE A 54 5.34 4.07 -6.10
CA ILE A 54 6.30 3.25 -5.35
C ILE A 54 7.66 3.92 -5.48
N PRO A 55 7.92 5.00 -4.72
CA PRO A 55 9.25 5.59 -4.70
C PRO A 55 10.22 4.61 -4.05
N GLU A 56 11.41 4.51 -4.62
CA GLU A 56 12.49 3.77 -4.00
C GLU A 56 12.91 4.50 -2.72
N ARG A 57 12.75 3.82 -1.59
CA ARG A 57 13.26 4.34 -0.31
C ARG A 57 14.75 4.04 -0.25
N SER A 58 15.57 5.02 0.07
CA SER A 58 16.95 4.76 0.49
C SER A 58 16.90 3.93 1.76
N VAL A 59 17.20 2.64 1.66
CA VAL A 59 17.40 1.79 2.84
C VAL A 59 18.84 2.02 3.30
N GLU A 60 19.08 3.15 3.96
CA GLU A 60 20.31 3.27 4.73
C GLU A 60 20.20 2.27 5.87
N LEU A 61 20.90 1.15 5.74
CA LEU A 61 20.93 0.08 6.73
C LEU A 61 21.56 0.64 8.01
N ARG A 62 20.75 1.24 8.89
CA ARG A 62 21.16 1.46 10.27
C ARG A 62 21.23 0.10 10.93
N THR A 63 22.45 -0.43 11.03
CA THR A 63 22.74 -1.74 11.64
C THR A 63 22.54 -1.74 13.15
N ARG A 64 22.39 -0.56 13.75
CA ARG A 64 22.12 -0.33 15.17
C ARG A 64 21.28 0.93 15.35
N SER A 65 20.54 0.98 16.44
CA SER A 65 19.86 2.20 16.89
C SER A 65 20.89 3.20 17.41
N GLU A 66 20.71 4.48 17.06
CA GLU A 66 21.47 5.59 17.65
C GLU A 66 20.50 6.51 18.39
N GLN A 67 20.99 7.14 19.46
CA GLN A 67 20.24 8.17 20.19
C GLN A 67 19.92 9.32 19.23
N ARG A 68 18.68 9.80 19.25
CA ARG A 68 18.31 11.01 18.50
C ARG A 68 18.71 12.22 19.33
N GLU A 69 19.24 13.25 18.66
CA GLU A 69 19.44 14.57 19.26
C GLU A 69 18.09 15.14 19.70
N ASP A 70 18.12 15.96 20.75
CA ASP A 70 16.93 16.69 21.21
C ASP A 70 16.44 17.62 20.09
N ASP A 71 15.11 17.68 19.90
CA ASP A 71 14.50 18.50 18.84
C ASP A 71 14.70 19.99 19.18
N PRO A 72 15.43 20.77 18.36
CA PRO A 72 15.65 22.20 18.62
C PRO A 72 14.37 23.03 18.55
N PHE A 73 13.27 22.44 18.06
CA PHE A 73 11.95 23.05 17.96
C PHE A 73 10.94 22.44 18.93
N ASP A 74 11.38 21.72 19.97
CA ASP A 74 10.48 21.26 21.04
C ASP A 74 10.00 22.48 21.86
N LEU A 75 8.88 23.05 21.44
CA LEU A 75 8.29 24.23 22.06
C LEU A 75 7.63 23.83 23.38
N PRO A 76 7.71 24.70 24.42
CA PRO A 76 7.00 24.45 25.66
C PRO A 76 5.48 24.38 25.40
N PRO A 77 4.74 23.60 26.22
CA PRO A 77 3.29 23.57 26.14
C PRO A 77 2.70 24.98 26.30
N PRO A 78 1.55 25.27 25.66
CA PRO A 78 0.91 26.58 25.79
C PRO A 78 0.54 26.87 27.26
N GLU A 79 0.54 28.15 27.65
CA GLU A 79 0.29 28.59 29.03
C GLU A 79 -1.08 28.16 29.60
N SER A 80 -2.01 27.75 28.73
CA SER A 80 -3.29 27.16 29.11
C SER A 80 -3.20 25.64 29.03
N PRO A 81 -3.63 24.89 30.06
CA PRO A 81 -3.62 23.43 29.99
C PRO A 81 -4.53 22.97 28.85
N GLN A 82 -3.93 22.46 27.78
CA GLN A 82 -4.64 21.59 26.86
C GLN A 82 -4.85 20.26 27.58
N PRO A 83 -6.05 19.65 27.50
CA PRO A 83 -6.28 18.35 28.11
C PRO A 83 -5.24 17.36 27.56
N GLU A 84 -4.41 16.86 28.48
CA GLU A 84 -3.28 15.96 28.25
C GLU A 84 -3.64 14.87 27.23
N ALA A 85 -3.17 14.99 25.99
CA ALA A 85 -3.15 13.87 25.07
C ALA A 85 -2.07 12.91 25.59
N ALA A 86 -2.48 12.04 26.51
CA ALA A 86 -1.65 11.07 27.21
C ALA A 86 -0.61 10.45 26.27
N LYS A 87 0.66 10.85 26.44
CA LYS A 87 1.79 10.12 25.88
C LYS A 87 1.87 8.80 26.67
N PRO A 88 1.75 7.61 26.04
CA PRO A 88 1.96 6.38 26.76
C PRO A 88 3.42 6.34 27.22
N GLU A 89 3.57 6.33 28.54
CA GLU A 89 4.82 6.13 29.25
C GLU A 89 5.57 4.96 28.62
N SER A 90 6.76 5.26 28.10
CA SER A 90 7.67 4.28 27.53
C SER A 90 8.16 3.39 28.67
N ALA A 91 7.40 2.34 28.98
CA ALA A 91 7.76 1.32 29.93
C ALA A 91 9.05 0.63 29.43
N LYS A 92 10.16 1.01 30.04
CA LYS A 92 11.47 0.40 29.87
C LYS A 92 11.43 -0.98 30.55
N PRO A 93 11.64 -2.10 29.84
CA PRO A 93 11.73 -3.40 30.50
C PRO A 93 12.99 -3.42 31.39
N GLN A 94 12.82 -3.81 32.65
CA GLN A 94 13.90 -4.37 33.47
C GLN A 94 14.20 -5.79 33.01
#